data_AF-A0A2K6MTJ0-F1
#
_entry.id   AF-A0A2K6MTJ0-F1
#
_cell.length_a   1.000
_cell.length_b   1.000
_cell.length_c   1.000
_cell.angle_alpha   90.00
_cell.angle_beta   90.00
_cell.angle_gamma   90.00
#
_symmetry.space_group_name_H-M   'P 1'
#
loop_
_entity.id
_entity.type
_entity.pdbx_description
1 polymer ?
#
loop_
_entity_poly.entity_id
_entity_poly.type
_entity_poly.pdbx_seq_one_letter_code
_entity_poly.pdbx_strand_id
1 'polypeptide(L)'
;MEEGMNVLHDFGIRSTHYLQVNYQDSQDWFILVSVIADLRNAFYVLFPIWFHLQEAVGIKLLWVAVIGDWLNLVFKWILFGQRPYWWVLDTNYYGNTSVPLIKQFPVTCETGPGSPSGHAMGTAGVYYVMVTSTLSIFRGKKKPTYRFRHCCCRNFQPHPQHL
;
A
#
# COMPACT_ATOMS: atom_id res chain seq x y z
N MET A 1 32.39 -2.38 -0.09
CA MET A 1 30.93 -2.37 -0.37
C MET A 1 30.14 -2.56 0.93
N GLU A 2 30.58 -3.43 1.85
CA GLU A 2 29.96 -3.61 3.18
C GLU A 2 29.92 -2.35 4.04
N GLU A 3 31.00 -1.55 4.10
CA GLU A 3 31.02 -0.34 4.95
C GLU A 3 29.94 0.67 4.55
N GLY A 4 29.74 0.92 3.24
CA GLY A 4 28.70 1.82 2.76
C GLY A 4 27.29 1.32 3.07
N MET A 5 27.07 0.00 3.00
CA MET A 5 25.79 -0.62 3.37
C MET A 5 25.53 -0.51 4.88
N ASN A 6 26.56 -0.72 5.70
CA ASN A 6 26.45 -0.59 7.16
C ASN A 6 26.14 0.84 7.59
N VAL A 7 26.72 1.84 6.91
CA VAL A 7 26.39 3.26 7.15
C VAL A 7 24.92 3.56 6.81
N LEU A 8 24.39 2.99 5.72
CA LEU A 8 22.99 3.16 5.34
C LEU A 8 22.04 2.52 6.37
N HIS A 9 22.38 1.33 6.87
CA HIS A 9 21.61 0.67 7.92
C HIS A 9 21.67 1.43 9.26
N ASP A 10 22.85 1.89 9.68
CA ASP A 10 23.01 2.72 10.88
C ASP A 10 22.22 4.02 10.76
N PHE A 11 22.24 4.68 9.60
CA PHE A 11 21.42 5.86 9.34
C PHE A 11 19.92 5.56 9.50
N GLY A 12 19.45 4.42 8.96
CA GLY A 12 18.06 3.97 9.12
C GLY A 12 17.67 3.71 10.57
N ILE A 13 18.55 3.09 11.34
CA ILE A 13 18.33 2.81 12.78
C ILE A 13 18.32 4.10 13.59
N ARG A 14 19.29 4.99 13.38
CA ARG A 14 19.34 6.29 14.06
C ARG A 14 18.11 7.13 13.75
N SER A 15 17.66 7.12 12.49
CA SER A 15 16.43 7.82 12.09
C SER A 15 15.21 7.24 12.80
N THR A 16 15.12 5.91 12.88
CA THR A 16 14.02 5.22 13.60
C THR A 16 14.04 5.55 15.09
N HIS A 17 15.21 5.46 15.72
CA HIS A 17 15.40 5.80 17.13
C HIS A 17 15.07 7.27 17.41
N TYR A 18 15.52 8.19 16.55
CA TYR A 18 15.22 9.61 16.64
C TYR A 18 13.70 9.86 16.62
N LEU A 19 12.97 9.21 15.70
CA LEU A 19 11.52 9.33 15.64
C LEU A 19 10.85 8.79 16.92
N GLN A 20 11.31 7.64 17.41
CA GLN A 20 10.73 7.01 18.61
C GLN A 20 10.95 7.81 19.90
N VAL A 21 12.07 8.54 20.00
CA VAL A 21 12.39 9.36 21.19
C VAL A 21 11.75 10.75 21.09
N ASN A 22 11.80 11.40 19.93
CA ASN A 22 11.35 12.80 19.81
C ASN A 22 9.85 12.94 19.49
N TYR A 23 9.21 11.90 18.96
CA TYR A 23 7.80 11.91 18.58
C TYR A 23 7.00 10.81 19.29
N GLN A 24 7.39 10.47 20.52
CA GLN A 24 6.72 9.44 21.31
C GLN A 24 5.22 9.76 21.51
N ASP A 25 4.87 11.03 21.72
CA ASP A 25 3.47 11.45 21.93
C ASP A 25 2.62 11.36 20.66
N SER A 26 3.26 11.34 19.47
CA SER A 26 2.60 11.21 18.17
C SER A 26 2.59 9.77 17.65
N GLN A 27 3.02 8.80 18.46
CA GLN A 27 3.13 7.40 18.07
C GLN A 27 1.81 6.84 17.51
N ASP A 28 0.69 7.09 18.19
CA ASP A 28 -0.63 6.59 17.77
C ASP A 28 -1.06 7.17 16.42
N TRP A 29 -0.66 8.41 16.14
CA TRP A 29 -0.91 9.04 14.85
C TRP A 29 -0.12 8.36 13.73
N PHE A 30 1.16 8.03 13.96
CA PHE A 30 1.95 7.27 12.98
C PHE A 30 1.40 5.86 12.74
N ILE A 31 0.95 5.18 13.80
CA ILE A 31 0.30 3.87 13.69
C ILE A 31 -0.99 3.99 12.86
N LEU A 32 -1.83 5.00 13.14
CA LEU A 32 -3.05 5.25 12.38
C LEU A 32 -2.75 5.47 10.90
N VAL A 33 -1.80 6.35 10.58
CA VAL A 33 -1.39 6.61 9.19
C VAL A 33 -0.90 5.32 8.50
N SER A 34 -0.15 4.49 9.22
CA SER A 34 0.35 3.21 8.69
C SER A 34 -0.78 2.21 8.43
N VAL A 35 -1.80 2.17 9.31
CA VAL A 35 -3.02 1.37 9.10
C VAL A 35 -3.79 1.87 7.89
N ILE A 36 -3.96 3.19 7.73
CA ILE A 36 -4.64 3.76 6.56
C ILE A 36 -3.86 3.43 5.27
N ALA A 37 -2.53 3.45 5.33
CA ALA A 37 -1.61 3.08 4.25
C ALA A 37 -1.55 1.57 3.96
N ASP A 38 -2.34 0.75 4.64
CA ASP A 38 -2.43 -0.69 4.36
C ASP A 38 -3.21 -0.95 3.07
N LEU A 39 -2.60 -1.70 2.15
CA LEU A 39 -3.23 -2.06 0.88
C LEU A 39 -4.51 -2.87 1.07
N ARG A 40 -4.68 -3.58 2.20
CA ARG A 40 -5.95 -4.23 2.57
C ARG A 40 -7.11 -3.24 2.59
N ASN A 41 -6.87 -2.04 3.12
CA ASN A 41 -7.89 -0.98 3.11
C ASN A 41 -8.17 -0.46 1.70
N ALA A 42 -7.18 -0.49 0.80
CA ALA A 42 -7.41 -0.18 -0.60
C ALA A 42 -8.37 -1.20 -1.27
N PHE A 43 -8.22 -2.49 -0.98
CA PHE A 43 -9.09 -3.53 -1.53
C PHE A 43 -10.48 -3.57 -0.89
N TYR A 44 -10.58 -3.46 0.43
CA TYR A 44 -11.85 -3.63 1.13
C TYR A 44 -12.67 -2.36 1.27
N VAL A 45 -12.03 -1.19 1.27
CA VAL A 45 -12.72 0.09 1.51
C VAL A 45 -12.68 0.97 0.27
N LEU A 46 -11.49 1.27 -0.27
CA LEU A 46 -11.37 2.22 -1.37
C LEU A 46 -11.93 1.67 -2.68
N PHE A 47 -11.66 0.41 -3.01
CA PHE A 47 -12.16 -0.22 -4.23
C PHE A 47 -13.69 -0.20 -4.33
N PRO A 48 -14.48 -0.68 -3.33
CA PRO A 48 -15.94 -0.61 -3.41
C PRO A 48 -16.46 0.81 -3.56
N ILE A 49 -15.90 1.78 -2.81
CA ILE A 49 -16.31 3.19 -2.88
C ILE A 49 -16.09 3.73 -4.30
N TRP A 50 -14.88 3.59 -4.84
CA TRP A 50 -14.55 4.08 -6.17
C TRP A 50 -15.27 3.34 -7.28
N PHE A 51 -15.55 2.06 -7.11
CA PHE A 51 -16.31 1.28 -8.07
C PHE A 51 -17.76 1.79 -8.21
N HIS A 52 -18.42 2.10 -7.09
CA HIS A 52 -19.77 2.68 -7.11
C HIS A 52 -19.81 4.12 -7.61
N LEU A 53 -18.75 4.91 -7.37
CA LEU A 53 -18.66 6.28 -7.89
C LEU A 53 -18.35 6.30 -9.39
N GLN A 54 -17.39 5.49 -9.83
CA GLN A 54 -16.98 5.35 -11.23
C GLN A 54 -16.23 4.03 -11.44
N GLU A 55 -16.91 3.05 -12.04
CA GLU A 55 -16.39 1.69 -12.28
C GLU A 55 -14.99 1.68 -12.92
N ALA A 56 -14.77 2.54 -13.91
CA ALA A 56 -13.48 2.65 -14.59
C ALA A 56 -12.32 3.06 -13.65
N VAL A 57 -12.59 3.86 -12.61
CA VAL A 57 -11.57 4.25 -11.61
C VAL A 57 -11.37 3.11 -10.62
N GLY A 58 -12.45 2.47 -10.16
CA GLY A 58 -12.36 1.29 -9.29
C GLY A 58 -11.53 0.16 -9.91
N ILE A 59 -11.76 -0.17 -11.18
CA ILE A 59 -10.99 -1.19 -11.91
C ILE A 59 -9.52 -0.79 -12.04
N LYS A 60 -9.23 0.47 -12.36
CA LYS A 60 -7.84 0.97 -12.42
C LYS A 60 -7.13 0.89 -11.07
N LEU A 61 -7.82 1.26 -9.99
CA LEU A 61 -7.30 1.17 -8.63
C LEU A 61 -6.95 -0.28 -8.28
N LEU A 62 -7.83 -1.22 -8.61
CA LEU A 62 -7.60 -2.65 -8.39
C LEU A 62 -6.34 -3.13 -9.13
N TRP A 63 -6.20 -2.81 -10.42
CA TRP A 63 -5.01 -3.19 -11.21
C TRP A 63 -3.72 -2.60 -10.66
N VAL A 64 -3.73 -1.31 -10.30
CA VAL A 64 -2.55 -0.64 -9.73
C VAL A 64 -2.16 -1.26 -8.39
N ALA A 65 -3.14 -1.59 -7.54
CA ALA A 65 -2.90 -2.27 -6.27
C ALA A 65 -2.30 -3.67 -6.49
N VAL A 66 -2.88 -4.49 -7.38
CA VAL A 66 -2.42 -5.85 -7.66
C VAL A 66 -1.01 -5.87 -8.27
N ILE A 67 -0.78 -5.06 -9.32
CA ILE A 67 0.52 -5.01 -9.99
C ILE A 67 1.57 -4.41 -9.04
N GLY A 68 1.22 -3.38 -8.28
CA GLY A 68 2.10 -2.75 -7.30
C GLY A 68 2.54 -3.72 -6.21
N ASP A 69 1.60 -4.49 -5.65
CA ASP A 69 1.92 -5.50 -4.64
C ASP A 69 2.79 -6.63 -5.21
N TRP A 70 2.47 -7.10 -6.41
CA TRP A 70 3.27 -8.11 -7.09
C TRP A 70 4.71 -7.64 -7.34
N LEU A 71 4.89 -6.42 -7.88
CA LEU A 71 6.22 -5.84 -8.08
C LEU A 71 6.96 -5.65 -6.75
N ASN A 72 6.27 -5.18 -5.71
CA ASN A 72 6.85 -5.02 -4.38
C ASN A 72 7.35 -6.37 -3.85
N LEU A 73 6.59 -7.45 -4.01
CA LEU A 73 7.02 -8.80 -3.65
C LEU A 73 8.25 -9.22 -4.47
N VAL A 74 8.23 -9.08 -5.80
CA VAL A 74 9.38 -9.42 -6.66
C VAL A 74 10.64 -8.66 -6.24
N PHE A 75 10.54 -7.35 -5.99
CA PHE A 75 11.68 -6.56 -5.54
C PHE A 75 12.16 -6.94 -4.15
N LYS A 76 11.25 -7.28 -3.23
CA LYS A 76 11.59 -7.83 -1.92
C LYS A 76 12.42 -9.11 -2.03
N TRP A 77 12.08 -9.99 -2.97
CA TRP A 77 12.86 -11.21 -3.25
C TRP A 77 14.20 -10.94 -3.92
N ILE A 78 14.34 -9.88 -4.72
CA ILE A 78 15.61 -9.57 -5.41
C ILE A 78 16.59 -8.85 -4.46
N LEU A 79 16.08 -7.91 -3.66
CA LEU A 79 16.92 -7.00 -2.87
C LEU A 79 17.28 -7.56 -1.49
N PHE A 80 16.53 -8.52 -0.96
CA PHE A 80 16.76 -9.14 0.36
C PHE A 80 17.09 -8.14 1.48
N GLY A 81 16.46 -6.96 1.45
CA GLY A 81 16.79 -5.90 2.41
C GLY A 81 16.46 -6.30 3.84
N GLN A 82 17.45 -6.30 4.72
CA GLN A 82 17.25 -6.56 6.14
C GLN A 82 16.44 -5.44 6.80
N ARG A 83 15.55 -5.82 7.71
CA ARG A 83 14.79 -4.86 8.51
C ARG A 83 15.67 -4.26 9.61
N PRO A 84 15.45 -3.01 10.03
CA PRO A 84 16.27 -2.36 11.04
C PRO A 84 16.40 -3.16 12.35
N TYR A 85 15.31 -3.79 12.82
CA TYR A 85 15.30 -4.60 14.04
C TYR A 85 15.94 -5.99 13.89
N TRP A 86 16.10 -6.50 12.67
CA TRP A 86 16.91 -7.71 12.43
C TRP A 86 18.38 -7.34 12.35
N TRP A 87 18.72 -6.35 11.52
CA TRP A 87 20.11 -5.96 11.30
C TRP A 87 20.78 -5.45 12.58
N VAL A 88 20.07 -4.69 13.43
CA VAL A 88 20.63 -4.15 14.68
C VAL A 88 21.05 -5.25 15.66
N LEU A 89 20.41 -6.43 15.60
CA LEU A 89 20.71 -7.58 16.45
C LEU A 89 21.83 -8.45 15.88
N ASP A 90 21.91 -8.55 14.55
CA ASP A 90 22.87 -9.42 13.86
C ASP A 90 24.22 -8.72 13.56
N THR A 91 24.27 -7.40 13.61
CA THR A 91 25.45 -6.63 13.19
C THR A 91 26.53 -6.52 14.27
N ASN A 92 27.80 -6.72 13.86
CA ASN A 92 28.97 -6.40 14.70
C ASN A 92 29.37 -4.91 14.59
N TYR A 93 28.64 -4.11 13.81
CA TYR A 93 29.00 -2.72 13.48
C TYR A 93 29.16 -1.82 14.70
N TYR A 94 28.33 -2.02 15.74
CA TYR A 94 28.41 -1.20 16.94
C TYR A 94 29.55 -1.62 17.89
N GLY A 95 30.10 -2.83 17.74
CA GLY A 95 31.22 -3.34 18.55
C GLY A 95 30.96 -3.18 20.06
N ASN A 96 31.82 -2.41 20.73
CA ASN A 96 31.70 -2.09 22.17
C ASN A 96 30.84 -0.84 22.47
N THR A 97 30.24 -0.24 21.45
CA THR A 97 29.43 0.98 21.58
C THR A 97 27.99 0.61 21.93
N SER A 98 27.28 1.49 22.65
CA SER A 98 25.87 1.28 22.98
C SER A 98 25.02 1.21 21.71
N VAL A 99 24.37 0.06 21.50
CA VAL A 99 23.42 -0.17 20.41
C VAL A 99 22.15 0.66 20.64
N PRO A 100 21.63 1.40 19.64
CA PRO A 100 20.38 2.14 19.78
C PRO A 100 19.19 1.21 20.06
N LEU A 101 18.45 1.47 21.14
CA LEU A 101 17.30 0.65 21.52
C LEU A 101 16.06 1.07 20.71
N ILE A 102 15.73 0.32 19.67
CA ILE A 102 14.52 0.55 18.87
C ILE A 102 13.35 -0.32 19.35
N LYS A 103 12.17 0.28 19.47
CA LYS A 103 10.92 -0.39 19.83
C LYS A 103 10.28 -1.02 18.59
N GLN A 104 9.64 -2.18 18.77
CA GLN A 104 8.82 -2.82 17.74
C GLN A 104 7.35 -2.62 18.06
N PHE A 105 6.56 -2.26 17.05
CA PHE A 105 5.11 -2.08 17.13
C PHE A 105 4.37 -3.19 16.38
N PRO A 106 3.10 -3.48 16.69
CA PRO A 106 2.33 -4.51 15.99
C PRO A 106 2.31 -4.38 14.46
N VAL A 107 2.24 -3.15 13.95
CA VAL A 107 2.27 -2.85 12.50
C VAL A 107 3.64 -3.11 11.86
N THR A 108 4.71 -3.13 12.66
CA THR A 108 6.09 -3.37 12.20
C THR A 108 6.51 -4.85 12.29
N CYS A 109 5.67 -5.72 12.88
CA CYS A 109 5.90 -7.15 13.04
C CYS A 109 5.61 -7.93 11.75
N GLU A 110 6.31 -7.61 10.68
CA GLU A 110 6.21 -8.33 9.40
C GLU A 110 7.25 -9.46 9.32
N THR A 111 6.92 -10.53 8.59
CA THR A 111 7.73 -11.75 8.51
C THR A 111 8.71 -11.80 7.33
N GLY A 112 8.63 -10.86 6.39
CA GLY A 112 9.45 -10.85 5.16
C GLY A 112 10.46 -9.69 5.10
N PRO A 113 11.31 -9.62 4.05
CA PRO A 113 12.28 -8.54 3.88
C PRO A 113 11.63 -7.15 3.83
N GLY A 114 12.41 -6.14 4.22
CA GLY A 114 11.93 -4.78 4.47
C GLY A 114 11.96 -3.84 3.25
N SER A 115 12.74 -4.17 2.23
CA SER A 115 12.99 -3.26 1.09
C SER A 115 12.51 -3.87 -0.22
N PRO A 116 11.70 -3.16 -1.02
CA PRO A 116 11.04 -1.88 -0.71
C PRO A 116 9.87 -2.00 0.28
N SER A 117 9.40 -0.87 0.82
CA SER A 117 8.23 -0.83 1.71
C SER A 117 6.93 -0.97 0.93
N GLY A 118 6.18 -2.03 1.24
CA GLY A 118 4.88 -2.32 0.59
C GLY A 118 3.81 -1.27 0.92
N HIS A 119 3.74 -0.83 2.18
CA HIS A 119 2.82 0.24 2.59
C HIS A 119 3.09 1.53 1.81
N ALA A 120 4.36 1.93 1.67
CA ALA A 120 4.71 3.15 0.96
C ALA A 120 4.43 3.03 -0.55
N MET A 121 4.90 1.96 -1.19
CA MET A 121 4.75 1.76 -2.62
C MET A 121 3.27 1.57 -3.03
N GLY A 122 2.54 0.75 -2.27
CA GLY A 122 1.11 0.50 -2.51
C GLY A 122 0.27 1.77 -2.32
N THR A 123 0.50 2.50 -1.22
CA THR A 123 -0.20 3.77 -0.95
C THR A 123 0.08 4.80 -2.03
N ALA A 124 1.34 4.97 -2.44
CA ALA A 124 1.70 5.91 -3.49
C ALA A 124 0.95 5.61 -4.81
N GLY A 125 0.90 4.34 -5.23
CA GLY A 125 0.17 3.92 -6.43
C GLY A 125 -1.33 4.18 -6.32
N VAL A 126 -1.96 3.75 -5.23
CA VAL A 126 -3.41 3.90 -5.02
C VAL A 126 -3.81 5.37 -4.93
N TYR A 127 -3.11 6.17 -4.13
CA TYR A 127 -3.42 7.59 -3.96
C TYR A 127 -3.19 8.38 -5.25
N TYR A 128 -2.18 8.02 -6.05
CA TYR A 128 -1.98 8.62 -7.36
C TYR A 128 -3.21 8.44 -8.26
N VAL A 129 -3.77 7.22 -8.33
CA VAL A 129 -5.00 6.95 -9.10
C VAL A 129 -6.17 7.76 -8.56
N MET A 130 -6.34 7.81 -7.24
CA MET A 130 -7.43 8.56 -6.61
C MET A 130 -7.34 10.05 -6.90
N VAL A 131 -6.18 10.67 -6.68
CA VAL A 131 -5.96 12.11 -6.86
C VAL A 131 -6.12 12.49 -8.33
N THR A 132 -5.49 11.75 -9.26
CA THR A 132 -5.60 12.04 -10.69
C THR A 132 -7.02 11.88 -11.23
N SER A 133 -7.76 10.88 -10.75
CA SER A 133 -9.17 10.68 -11.10
C SER A 133 -10.06 11.79 -10.54
N THR A 134 -9.84 12.15 -9.28
CA THR A 134 -10.54 13.26 -8.61
C THR A 134 -10.32 14.58 -9.34
N LEU A 135 -9.07 14.91 -9.66
CA LEU A 135 -8.72 16.10 -10.43
C LEU A 135 -9.36 16.09 -11.82
N SER A 136 -9.42 14.93 -12.47
CA SER A 136 -10.06 14.79 -13.78
C SER A 136 -11.58 15.01 -13.71
N ILE A 137 -12.24 14.54 -12.65
CA ILE A 137 -13.66 14.78 -12.38
C ILE A 137 -13.90 16.28 -12.14
N PHE A 138 -13.08 16.92 -11.29
CA PHE A 138 -13.20 18.35 -11.00
C PHE A 138 -12.90 19.24 -12.21
N ARG A 139 -11.94 18.86 -13.05
CA ARG A 139 -11.59 19.59 -14.29
C ARG A 139 -12.56 19.33 -15.44
N GLY A 140 -13.38 18.29 -15.35
CA GLY A 140 -14.21 17.80 -16.45
C GLY A 140 -15.65 17.51 -16.07
N LYS A 141 -16.52 18.52 -16.11
CA LYS A 141 -17.92 18.31 -16.52
C LYS A 141 -17.97 17.91 -18.00
N LYS A 142 -17.57 16.68 -18.34
CA LYS A 142 -18.00 16.01 -19.58
C LYS A 142 -18.28 14.55 -19.23
N LYS A 143 -19.57 14.23 -19.19
CA LYS A 143 -20.11 12.90 -18.89
C LYS A 143 -19.35 11.83 -19.70
N PRO A 144 -18.77 10.81 -19.07
CA PRO A 144 -18.56 9.57 -19.79
C PRO A 144 -19.93 8.90 -19.89
N THR A 145 -20.55 9.00 -21.06
CA THR A 145 -21.72 8.19 -21.41
C THR A 145 -21.26 6.73 -21.52
N TYR A 146 -21.06 6.05 -20.39
CA TYR A 146 -21.09 4.60 -20.38
C TYR A 146 -22.55 4.20 -20.47
N ARG A 147 -22.99 3.99 -21.71
CA ARG A 147 -24.25 3.32 -22.02
C ARG A 147 -24.12 1.90 -21.48
N PHE A 148 -24.59 1.69 -20.25
CA PHE A 148 -24.87 0.36 -19.74
C PHE A 148 -25.80 -0.34 -20.74
N ARG A 149 -25.23 -1.22 -21.55
CA ARG A 149 -26.01 -2.18 -22.32
C ARG A 149 -26.42 -3.25 -21.32
N HIS A 150 -27.52 -3.00 -20.59
CA HIS A 150 -28.26 -4.06 -19.94
C HIS A 150 -28.71 -5.03 -21.04
N CYS A 151 -27.94 -6.10 -21.26
CA CYS A 151 -28.47 -7.30 -21.88
C CYS A 151 -29.12 -8.15 -20.80
N CYS A 152 -30.23 -8.78 -21.19
CA CYS A 152 -31.05 -9.74 -20.46
C CYS A 152 -32.00 -9.18 -19.40
N CYS A 153 -33.22 -8.85 -19.84
CA CYS A 153 -34.40 -9.71 -19.66
C CYS A 153 -35.66 -8.97 -20.11
N ARG A 154 -36.17 -9.27 -21.31
CA ARG A 154 -37.59 -9.13 -21.68
C ARG A 154 -37.83 -9.82 -23.03
N ASN A 155 -38.36 -11.04 -22.97
CA ASN A 155 -39.60 -11.44 -23.65
C ASN A 155 -39.82 -12.94 -23.44
N PHE A 156 -40.53 -13.25 -22.37
CA PHE A 156 -41.25 -14.51 -22.22
C PHE A 156 -42.61 -14.28 -22.91
N GLN A 157 -42.87 -14.92 -24.04
CA GLN A 157 -44.22 -15.06 -24.60
C GLN A 157 -44.58 -16.55 -24.59
N PRO A 158 -45.63 -16.98 -23.89
CA PRO A 158 -46.17 -18.32 -24.04
C PRO A 158 -47.07 -18.36 -25.28
N HIS A 159 -46.81 -19.29 -26.21
CA HIS A 159 -47.75 -19.60 -27.28
C HIS A 159 -48.81 -20.59 -26.76
N PRO A 160 -50.12 -20.34 -26.95
CA PRO A 160 -51.18 -21.21 -26.48
C PRO A 160 -51.37 -22.43 -27.39
N GLN A 161 -51.79 -23.53 -26.76
CA GLN A 161 -52.31 -24.75 -27.36
C GLN A 161 -53.67 -24.50 -28.03
N HIS A 162 -53.93 -25.16 -29.18
CA HIS A 162 -55.09 -26.02 -29.46
C HIS A 162 -55.54 -26.02 -30.94
N LEU A 163 -55.74 -27.25 -31.42
CA LEU A 163 -56.52 -27.78 -32.57
C LEU A 163 -56.24 -27.25 -33.98
#